data_AF-A0A0Q9R181-F1
#
_entry.id   AF-A0A0Q9R181-F1
#
_cell.length_a   1.000
_cell.length_b   1.000
_cell.length_c   1.000
_cell.angle_alpha   90.00
_cell.angle_beta   90.00
_cell.angle_gamma   90.00
#
_symmetry.space_group_name_H-M   'P 1'
#
loop_
_entity.id
_entity.type
_entity.pdbx_description
1 polymer ?
#
loop_
_entity_poly.entity_id
_entity_poly.type
_entity_poly.pdbx_seq_one_letter_code
_entity_poly.pdbx_strand_id
1 'polypeptide(L)'
;MSKSLQETIRKALNVSKEEGAKRQISLMIDERVLQMTDVVVEQFKGLTGGKLVTSRNQLIETAVEEYVKAAAEVLLQDHFINIEELLDSKDKNGEDELEEQRLGEEAKGTRDLAIFPARNEGFEQVFLKKQQWYSVRIAEWRIPTIKYIACYRGAPYSGITHYAEVQEIKHFQNTNKYIIYFKGPAIELEQKVGLGSSDVMEVRKARYSSLDALLKASEVSELWS
;
A
#
# COMPACT_ATOMS: atom_id res chain seq x y z
N MET A 1 29.49 -41.30 15.08
CA MET A 1 30.01 -41.08 13.71
C MET A 1 29.91 -39.59 13.41
N SER A 2 31.05 -38.94 13.18
CA SER A 2 31.13 -37.50 12.88
C SER A 2 30.43 -37.23 11.55
N LYS A 3 29.43 -36.35 11.53
CA LYS A 3 28.79 -35.93 10.28
C LYS A 3 29.83 -35.19 9.43
N SER A 4 29.88 -35.49 8.14
CA SER A 4 30.81 -34.83 7.22
C SER A 4 30.58 -33.31 7.28
N LEU A 5 31.66 -32.53 7.27
CA LEU A 5 31.61 -31.07 7.19
C LEU A 5 30.71 -30.62 6.02
N GLN A 6 30.67 -31.40 4.94
CA GLN A 6 29.83 -31.17 3.77
C GLN A 6 28.34 -31.33 4.05
N GLU A 7 27.92 -32.28 4.90
CA GLU A 7 26.52 -32.44 5.30
C GLU A 7 26.06 -31.29 6.20
N THR A 8 26.94 -30.81 7.06
CA THR A 8 26.67 -29.66 7.93
C THR A 8 26.48 -28.38 7.10
N ILE A 9 27.33 -28.18 6.09
CA ILE A 9 27.22 -27.05 5.15
C ILE A 9 25.93 -27.14 4.32
N ARG A 10 25.58 -28.32 3.78
CA ARG A 10 24.33 -28.51 3.03
C ARG A 10 23.09 -28.26 3.88
N LYS A 11 23.10 -28.66 5.16
CA LYS A 11 22.00 -28.41 6.08
C LYS A 11 21.86 -26.93 6.39
N ALA A 12 22.96 -26.20 6.58
CA ALA A 12 22.94 -24.76 6.79
C ALA A 12 22.39 -23.98 5.58
N LEU A 13 22.73 -24.41 4.35
CA LEU A 13 22.20 -23.80 3.13
C LEU A 13 20.70 -24.06 2.94
N ASN A 14 20.19 -25.24 3.33
CA ASN A 14 18.77 -25.57 3.20
C ASN A 14 17.87 -24.94 4.29
N VAL A 15 18.40 -24.69 5.49
CA VAL A 15 17.65 -24.01 6.58
C VAL A 15 17.33 -22.54 6.22
N SER A 16 18.11 -21.91 5.35
CA SER A 16 17.89 -20.52 4.93
C SER A 16 16.61 -20.25 4.11
N LYS A 17 15.85 -21.30 3.74
CA LYS A 17 14.64 -21.17 2.92
C LYS A 17 13.31 -21.15 3.67
N GLU A 18 13.25 -21.50 4.96
CA GLU A 18 11.95 -21.77 5.63
C GLU A 18 11.62 -20.95 6.90
N GLU A 19 12.47 -20.02 7.36
CA GLU A 19 12.10 -19.09 8.44
C GLU A 19 12.49 -17.66 8.06
N GLY A 20 11.59 -16.70 8.33
CA GLY A 20 11.62 -15.30 7.88
C GLY A 20 13.02 -14.73 7.65
N ALA A 21 13.34 -14.44 6.39
CA ALA A 21 14.68 -14.13 5.95
C ALA A 21 15.24 -12.85 6.62
N LYS A 22 15.99 -13.01 7.71
CA LYS A 22 16.81 -11.94 8.28
C LYS A 22 17.82 -11.49 7.21
N ARG A 23 17.79 -10.19 6.87
CA ARG A 23 18.74 -9.60 5.92
C ARG A 23 19.86 -8.90 6.68
N GLN A 24 21.11 -9.17 6.30
CA GLN A 24 22.26 -8.47 6.85
C GLN A 24 22.40 -7.11 6.17
N ILE A 25 22.60 -6.07 6.98
CA ILE A 25 22.81 -4.69 6.53
C ILE A 25 24.11 -4.14 7.12
N SER A 26 24.71 -3.16 6.44
CA SER A 26 25.83 -2.39 6.96
C SER A 26 25.33 -1.10 7.60
N LEU A 27 25.80 -0.78 8.80
CA LEU A 27 25.38 0.39 9.57
C LEU A 27 26.62 1.20 9.98
N MET A 28 26.51 2.51 9.88
CA MET A 28 27.48 3.46 10.45
C MET A 28 26.95 3.90 11.80
N ILE A 29 27.60 3.48 12.88
CA ILE A 29 27.23 3.82 14.26
C ILE A 29 28.32 4.71 14.84
N ASP A 30 27.91 5.73 15.59
CA ASP A 30 28.84 6.59 16.33
C ASP A 30 29.76 5.76 17.25
N GLU A 31 31.05 6.08 17.23
CA GLU A 31 32.07 5.29 17.93
C GLU A 31 31.80 5.22 19.45
N ARG A 32 31.33 6.33 20.04
CA ARG A 32 31.03 6.37 21.48
C ARG A 32 29.82 5.51 21.80
N VAL A 33 28.79 5.52 20.97
CA VAL A 33 27.61 4.65 21.14
C VAL A 33 28.01 3.17 21.04
N LEU A 34 28.90 2.83 20.12
CA LEU A 34 29.40 1.47 19.97
C LEU A 34 30.17 0.99 21.22
N GLN A 35 31.06 1.84 21.74
CA GLN A 35 31.79 1.57 22.99
C GLN A 35 30.83 1.42 24.18
N MET A 36 29.82 2.29 24.29
CA MET A 36 28.80 2.16 25.33
C MET A 36 28.02 0.85 25.21
N THR A 37 27.72 0.42 23.99
CA THR A 37 27.03 -0.86 23.74
C THR A 37 27.87 -2.04 24.24
N ASP A 38 29.19 -2.03 24.03
CA ASP A 38 30.09 -3.06 24.55
C ASP A 38 30.08 -3.12 26.08
N VAL A 39 30.21 -1.97 26.72
CA VAL A 39 30.18 -1.86 28.18
C VAL A 39 28.86 -2.40 28.73
N VAL A 40 27.72 -2.04 28.12
CA VAL A 40 26.40 -2.55 28.53
C VAL A 40 26.34 -4.08 28.44
N VAL A 41 26.81 -4.66 27.33
CA VAL A 41 26.85 -6.13 27.16
C VAL A 41 27.68 -6.80 28.25
N GLU A 42 28.84 -6.22 28.59
CA GLU A 42 29.71 -6.75 29.63
C GLU A 42 29.09 -6.65 31.03
N GLN A 43 28.49 -5.51 31.37
CA GLN A 43 27.80 -5.32 32.65
C GLN A 43 26.59 -6.27 32.78
N PHE A 44 25.83 -6.47 31.71
CA PHE A 44 24.70 -7.40 31.69
C PHE A 44 25.16 -8.84 31.96
N LYS A 45 26.28 -9.27 31.37
CA LYS A 45 26.87 -10.58 31.67
C LYS A 45 27.29 -10.69 33.14
N GLY A 46 27.95 -9.66 33.67
CA GLY A 46 28.39 -9.61 35.06
C GLY A 46 27.22 -9.71 36.05
N LEU A 47 26.20 -8.87 35.90
CA LEU A 47 25.05 -8.78 36.81
C LEU A 47 24.15 -10.01 36.76
N THR A 48 24.05 -10.67 35.61
CA THR A 48 23.20 -11.86 35.45
C THR A 48 23.94 -13.17 35.75
N GLY A 49 25.21 -13.11 36.15
CA GLY A 49 26.05 -14.29 36.35
C GLY A 49 26.20 -15.12 35.08
N GLY A 50 26.23 -14.46 33.92
CA GLY A 50 26.32 -15.10 32.60
C GLY A 50 25.03 -15.74 32.08
N LYS A 51 23.90 -15.61 32.80
CA LYS A 51 22.61 -16.16 32.35
C LYS A 51 22.03 -15.39 31.16
N LEU A 52 22.29 -14.08 31.07
CA LEU A 52 21.91 -13.28 29.91
C LEU A 52 23.06 -13.30 28.90
N VAL A 53 22.98 -14.23 27.95
CA VAL A 53 23.88 -14.28 26.81
C VAL A 53 23.32 -13.35 25.75
N THR A 54 23.76 -12.09 25.77
CA THR A 54 23.52 -11.15 24.66
C THR A 54 24.86 -10.80 24.02
N SER A 55 24.91 -10.82 22.69
CA SER A 55 26.03 -10.28 21.92
C SER A 55 25.74 -8.81 21.58
N ARG A 56 26.78 -8.06 21.17
CA ARG A 56 26.60 -6.69 20.66
C ARG A 56 25.54 -6.65 19.55
N ASN A 57 25.65 -7.55 18.57
CA ASN A 57 24.71 -7.61 17.45
C ASN A 57 23.30 -7.96 17.91
N GLN A 58 23.15 -8.91 18.82
CA GLN A 58 21.85 -9.28 19.37
C GLN A 58 21.21 -8.12 20.12
N LEU A 59 21.98 -7.36 20.91
CA LEU A 59 21.48 -6.17 21.58
C LEU A 59 21.01 -5.10 20.58
N ILE A 60 21.75 -4.88 19.50
CA ILE A 60 21.37 -3.95 18.43
C ILE A 60 20.11 -4.44 17.69
N GLU A 61 20.07 -5.71 17.30
CA GLU A 61 18.90 -6.33 16.66
C GLU A 61 17.65 -6.17 17.53
N THR A 62 17.73 -6.54 18.81
CA THR A 62 16.61 -6.40 19.74
C THR A 62 16.20 -4.94 19.94
N ALA A 63 17.16 -4.01 20.05
CA ALA A 63 16.83 -2.60 20.21
C ALA A 63 16.04 -2.05 19.01
N VAL A 64 16.46 -2.40 17.79
CA VAL A 64 15.74 -2.00 16.57
C VAL A 64 14.37 -2.66 16.52
N GLU A 65 14.28 -3.96 16.77
CA GLU A 65 13.01 -4.71 16.74
C GLU A 65 11.99 -4.17 17.74
N GLU A 66 12.39 -3.97 18.99
CA GLU A 66 11.52 -3.45 20.04
C GLU A 66 11.08 -2.01 19.77
N TYR A 67 12.00 -1.16 19.28
CA TYR A 67 11.65 0.21 18.90
C TYR A 67 10.65 0.23 17.74
N VAL A 68 10.86 -0.58 16.70
CA VAL A 68 9.96 -0.65 15.54
C VAL A 68 8.58 -1.14 15.95
N LYS A 69 8.49 -2.17 16.82
CA LYS A 69 7.21 -2.64 17.36
C LYS A 69 6.47 -1.55 18.12
N ALA A 70 7.15 -0.87 19.05
CA ALA A 70 6.57 0.21 19.82
C ALA A 70 6.12 1.37 18.92
N ALA A 71 6.95 1.75 17.94
CA ALA A 71 6.60 2.78 16.98
C ALA A 71 5.40 2.38 16.11
N ALA A 72 5.34 1.13 15.66
CA ALA A 72 4.21 0.61 14.88
C ALA A 72 2.90 0.64 15.70
N GLU A 73 2.97 0.29 16.98
CA GLU A 73 1.82 0.37 17.89
C GLU A 73 1.33 1.80 18.07
N VAL A 74 2.22 2.76 18.35
CA VAL A 74 1.88 4.19 18.47
C VAL A 74 1.28 4.72 17.18
N LEU A 75 1.90 4.40 16.03
CA LEU A 75 1.39 4.80 14.73
C LEU A 75 0.00 4.23 14.45
N LEU A 76 -0.27 2.99 14.89
CA LEU A 76 -1.58 2.38 14.76
C LEU A 76 -2.62 3.02 15.69
N GLN A 77 -2.26 3.31 16.94
CA GLN A 77 -3.19 3.81 17.96
C GLN A 77 -3.50 5.30 17.79
N ASP A 78 -2.47 6.13 17.63
CA ASP A 78 -2.62 7.59 17.64
C ASP A 78 -2.88 8.15 16.25
N HIS A 79 -2.37 7.47 15.23
CA HIS A 79 -2.39 7.94 13.85
C HIS A 79 -3.13 7.01 12.89
N PHE A 80 -3.62 5.86 13.35
CA PHE A 80 -4.34 4.86 12.55
C PHE A 80 -3.54 4.35 11.34
N ILE A 81 -2.21 4.36 11.43
CA ILE A 81 -1.28 3.86 10.41
C ILE A 81 -0.89 2.42 10.75
N ASN A 82 -1.34 1.45 9.95
CA ASN A 82 -0.96 0.05 10.08
C ASN A 82 0.28 -0.27 9.21
N ILE A 83 1.44 -0.43 9.85
CA ILE A 83 2.72 -0.69 9.18
C ILE A 83 2.75 -2.06 8.48
N GLU A 84 2.17 -3.11 9.06
CA GLU A 84 2.14 -4.45 8.46
C GLU A 84 1.33 -4.48 7.16
N GLU A 85 0.17 -3.81 7.14
CA GLU A 85 -0.65 -3.71 5.93
C GLU A 85 0.08 -2.97 4.79
N LEU A 86 0.89 -1.97 5.14
CA LEU A 86 1.69 -1.23 4.16
C LEU A 86 2.82 -2.09 3.58
N LEU A 87 3.47 -2.92 4.40
CA LEU A 87 4.50 -3.86 3.94
C LEU A 87 3.92 -4.89 2.95
N ASP A 88 2.78 -5.49 3.28
CA ASP A 88 2.06 -6.45 2.42
C ASP A 88 1.64 -5.85 1.07
N SER A 89 1.42 -4.54 1.02
CA SER A 89 1.09 -3.83 -0.22
C SER A 89 2.33 -3.55 -1.08
N LYS A 90 3.48 -3.25 -0.47
CA LYS A 90 4.74 -3.00 -1.18
C LYS A 90 5.32 -4.26 -1.82
N ASP A 91 5.23 -5.40 -1.15
CA ASP A 91 5.67 -6.68 -1.71
C ASP A 91 4.81 -7.14 -2.90
N LYS A 92 3.60 -6.56 -3.06
CA LYS A 92 2.71 -6.80 -4.22
C LYS A 92 2.80 -5.72 -5.31
N ASN A 93 3.38 -4.55 -5.02
CA ASN A 93 3.36 -3.36 -5.88
C ASN A 93 4.75 -2.83 -6.27
N GLY A 94 5.85 -3.52 -5.92
CA GLY A 94 7.22 -3.02 -6.11
C GLY A 94 7.61 -2.64 -7.54
N GLU A 95 6.88 -3.09 -8.56
CA GLU A 95 7.09 -2.70 -9.96
C GLU A 95 6.20 -1.51 -10.39
N ASP A 96 5.00 -1.34 -9.83
CA ASP A 96 4.02 -0.31 -10.24
C ASP A 96 4.28 1.07 -9.58
N GLU A 97 4.78 1.12 -8.33
CA GLU A 97 4.93 2.39 -7.58
C GLU A 97 6.05 3.30 -8.12
N LEU A 98 7.13 2.72 -8.63
CA LEU A 98 8.26 3.47 -9.20
C LEU A 98 7.89 4.14 -10.54
N GLU A 99 6.94 3.57 -11.28
CA GLU A 99 6.43 4.13 -12.53
C GLU A 99 5.41 5.24 -12.25
N GLU A 100 4.50 5.06 -11.28
CA GLU A 100 3.55 6.10 -10.87
C GLU A 100 4.23 7.36 -10.28
N GLN A 101 5.35 7.19 -9.57
CA GLN A 101 6.08 8.31 -8.98
C GLN A 101 6.84 9.15 -10.03
N ARG A 102 7.32 8.52 -11.11
CA ARG A 102 7.97 9.21 -12.25
C ARG A 102 6.96 9.92 -13.15
N LEU A 103 5.78 9.34 -13.37
CA LEU A 103 4.67 10.01 -14.06
C LEU A 103 4.03 11.14 -13.22
N GLY A 104 4.20 11.12 -11.90
CA GLY A 104 3.62 12.09 -10.97
C GLY A 104 4.20 13.51 -11.05
N GLU A 105 5.46 13.67 -11.48
CA GLU A 105 6.09 15.00 -11.60
C GLU A 105 5.74 15.72 -12.90
N GLU A 106 5.43 15.00 -13.99
CA GLU A 106 5.05 15.61 -15.28
C GLU A 106 3.53 15.89 -15.40
N ALA A 107 2.67 15.16 -14.68
CA ALA A 107 1.21 15.22 -14.84
C ALA A 107 0.47 16.11 -13.81
N LYS A 108 1.10 17.18 -13.31
CA LYS A 108 0.54 18.07 -12.28
C LYS A 108 -0.63 18.95 -12.75
N GLY A 109 -1.33 18.59 -13.83
CA GLY A 109 -2.37 19.45 -14.43
C GLY A 109 -3.62 18.78 -15.01
N THR A 110 -3.71 17.46 -15.17
CA THR A 110 -4.77 16.89 -16.02
C THR A 110 -5.59 15.74 -15.44
N ARG A 111 -5.18 15.09 -14.34
CA ARG A 111 -5.85 13.88 -13.84
C ARG A 111 -6.78 14.15 -12.65
N ASP A 112 -7.97 14.67 -12.93
CA ASP A 112 -8.99 15.06 -11.94
C ASP A 112 -10.11 14.02 -11.70
N LEU A 113 -10.04 12.87 -12.37
CA LEU A 113 -11.01 11.78 -12.26
C LEU A 113 -10.38 10.55 -11.60
N ALA A 114 -11.04 10.01 -10.57
CA ALA A 114 -10.71 8.72 -9.96
C ALA A 114 -11.66 7.63 -10.46
N ILE A 115 -11.13 6.49 -10.90
CA ILE A 115 -11.88 5.36 -11.44
C ILE A 115 -11.66 4.16 -10.52
N PHE A 116 -12.75 3.61 -9.98
CA PHE A 116 -12.69 2.45 -9.09
C PHE A 116 -13.38 1.22 -9.68
N PRO A 117 -12.92 0.00 -9.35
CA PRO A 117 -13.70 -1.21 -9.62
C PRO A 117 -14.94 -1.25 -8.73
N ALA A 118 -16.10 -1.59 -9.30
CA ALA A 118 -17.33 -1.76 -8.55
C ALA A 118 -18.02 -3.10 -8.85
N ARG A 119 -18.51 -3.74 -7.79
CA ARG A 119 -19.52 -4.80 -7.92
C ARG A 119 -20.87 -4.14 -8.22
N ASN A 120 -21.67 -4.75 -9.10
CA ASN A 120 -22.94 -4.16 -9.56
C ASN A 120 -23.89 -3.80 -8.41
N GLU A 121 -24.03 -4.69 -7.42
CA GLU A 121 -24.85 -4.43 -6.25
C GLU A 121 -24.38 -3.21 -5.44
N GLY A 122 -23.07 -3.11 -5.23
CA GLY A 122 -22.48 -1.96 -4.54
C GLY A 122 -22.69 -0.67 -5.32
N PHE A 123 -22.52 -0.72 -6.64
CA PHE A 123 -22.77 0.42 -7.51
C PHE A 123 -24.23 0.90 -7.42
N GLU A 124 -25.20 -0.01 -7.52
CA GLU A 124 -26.61 0.38 -7.47
C GLU A 124 -27.04 0.90 -6.08
N GLN A 125 -26.62 0.23 -5.02
CA GLN A 125 -27.07 0.57 -3.66
C GLN A 125 -26.30 1.74 -3.04
N VAL A 126 -25.04 1.94 -3.44
CA VAL A 126 -24.16 2.93 -2.82
C VAL A 126 -23.91 4.10 -3.77
N PHE A 127 -23.42 3.81 -4.98
CA PHE A 127 -23.06 4.86 -5.94
C PHE A 127 -24.30 5.62 -6.44
N LEU A 128 -25.34 4.90 -6.88
CA LEU A 128 -26.56 5.54 -7.41
C LEU A 128 -27.53 5.99 -6.31
N LYS A 129 -27.89 5.10 -5.38
CA LYS A 129 -28.91 5.41 -4.36
C LYS A 129 -28.40 6.28 -3.22
N LYS A 130 -27.22 5.98 -2.67
CA LYS A 130 -26.66 6.70 -1.52
C LYS A 130 -25.74 7.86 -1.92
N GLN A 131 -25.42 8.00 -3.20
CA GLN A 131 -24.60 9.08 -3.75
C GLN A 131 -23.26 9.22 -3.01
N GLN A 132 -22.63 8.08 -2.76
CA GLN A 132 -21.33 8.00 -2.10
C GLN A 132 -20.57 6.77 -2.56
N TRP A 133 -19.28 6.73 -2.26
CA TRP A 133 -18.44 5.56 -2.48
C TRP A 133 -17.44 5.42 -1.34
N TYR A 134 -17.33 4.25 -0.72
CA TYR A 134 -16.56 4.09 0.52
C TYR A 134 -15.62 2.91 0.49
N SER A 135 -14.74 2.84 1.50
CA SER A 135 -13.73 1.79 1.63
C SER A 135 -12.78 1.76 0.42
N VAL A 136 -12.37 2.93 -0.07
CA VAL A 136 -11.38 3.06 -1.15
C VAL A 136 -10.03 3.54 -0.64
N ARG A 137 -8.93 3.12 -1.28
CA ARG A 137 -7.59 3.64 -0.99
C ARG A 137 -7.24 4.71 -1.99
N ILE A 138 -6.78 5.86 -1.50
CA ILE A 138 -6.39 7.03 -2.30
C ILE A 138 -5.09 7.54 -1.70
N ALA A 139 -4.12 7.88 -2.55
CA ALA A 139 -2.90 8.53 -2.08
C ALA A 139 -3.25 9.94 -1.57
N GLU A 140 -2.78 10.31 -0.39
CA GLU A 140 -3.18 11.55 0.30
C GLU A 140 -2.92 12.81 -0.56
N TRP A 141 -1.82 12.84 -1.30
CA TRP A 141 -1.47 13.92 -2.22
C TRP A 141 -2.44 14.08 -3.41
N ARG A 142 -3.21 13.04 -3.77
CA ARG A 142 -4.23 13.09 -4.83
C ARG A 142 -5.60 13.56 -4.36
N ILE A 143 -5.88 13.49 -3.07
CA ILE A 143 -7.17 13.94 -2.51
C ILE A 143 -7.58 15.34 -3.01
N PRO A 144 -6.71 16.37 -2.99
CA PRO A 144 -7.09 17.70 -3.47
C PRO A 144 -7.25 17.80 -4.99
N THR A 145 -6.75 16.83 -5.78
CA THR A 145 -6.83 16.88 -7.25
C THR A 145 -8.07 16.19 -7.80
N ILE A 146 -8.69 15.28 -7.03
CA ILE A 146 -9.84 14.49 -7.46
C ILE A 146 -11.11 15.36 -7.37
N LYS A 147 -11.70 15.65 -8.53
CA LYS A 147 -12.97 16.39 -8.67
C LYS A 147 -14.11 15.48 -9.10
N TYR A 148 -13.80 14.39 -9.79
CA TYR A 148 -14.77 13.46 -10.32
C TYR A 148 -14.45 12.03 -9.92
N ILE A 149 -15.48 11.21 -9.84
CA ILE A 149 -15.39 9.78 -9.59
C ILE A 149 -16.21 9.00 -10.61
N ALA A 150 -15.67 7.91 -11.12
CA ALA A 150 -16.39 6.93 -11.91
C ALA A 150 -16.12 5.52 -11.39
N CYS A 151 -16.97 4.57 -11.77
CA CYS A 151 -16.78 3.17 -11.40
C CYS A 151 -16.92 2.26 -12.61
N TYR A 152 -15.98 1.33 -12.76
CA TYR A 152 -16.07 0.27 -13.75
C TYR A 152 -16.94 -0.86 -13.21
N ARG A 153 -17.98 -1.23 -13.96
CA ARG A 153 -18.92 -2.30 -13.61
C ARG A 153 -18.52 -3.60 -14.28
N GLY A 154 -18.53 -4.69 -13.53
CA GLY A 154 -18.31 -6.03 -14.05
C GLY A 154 -19.45 -6.52 -14.96
N ALA A 155 -19.36 -7.78 -15.40
CA ALA A 155 -20.43 -8.43 -16.16
C ALA A 155 -21.77 -8.32 -15.41
N PRO A 156 -22.92 -8.11 -16.11
CA PRO A 156 -23.08 -8.09 -17.56
C PRO A 156 -22.79 -6.73 -18.24
N TYR A 157 -22.46 -5.68 -17.49
CA TYR A 157 -22.30 -4.32 -18.04
C TYR A 157 -20.95 -4.11 -18.72
N SER A 158 -19.89 -4.61 -18.08
CA SER A 158 -18.49 -4.60 -18.56
C SER A 158 -18.04 -3.24 -19.08
N GLY A 159 -18.18 -2.21 -18.24
CA GLY A 159 -17.87 -0.84 -18.61
C GLY A 159 -18.16 0.19 -17.53
N ILE A 160 -17.68 1.41 -17.77
CA ILE A 160 -18.06 2.60 -17.01
C ILE A 160 -19.33 3.16 -17.62
N THR A 161 -20.37 3.34 -16.79
CA THR A 161 -21.66 3.83 -17.25
C THR A 161 -22.04 5.19 -16.65
N HIS A 162 -21.52 5.53 -15.47
CA HIS A 162 -21.81 6.81 -14.82
C HIS A 162 -20.55 7.38 -14.19
N TYR A 163 -20.58 8.69 -13.99
CA TYR A 163 -19.62 9.44 -13.17
C TYR A 163 -20.37 10.36 -12.21
N ALA A 164 -19.69 10.90 -11.20
CA ALA A 164 -20.25 11.85 -10.26
C ALA A 164 -19.22 12.93 -9.89
N GLU A 165 -19.70 14.13 -9.55
CA GLU A 165 -18.88 15.21 -8.99
C GLU A 165 -18.65 14.95 -7.50
N VAL A 166 -17.39 15.04 -7.08
CA VAL A 166 -16.97 14.85 -5.69
C VAL A 166 -17.25 16.13 -4.91
N GLN A 167 -17.99 15.99 -3.81
CA GLN A 167 -18.18 17.07 -2.85
C GLN A 167 -17.06 17.06 -1.80
N GLU A 168 -16.79 15.89 -1.23
CA GLU A 168 -15.86 15.76 -0.11
C GLU A 168 -15.30 14.35 -0.02
N ILE A 169 -14.03 14.23 0.39
CA ILE A 169 -13.36 12.96 0.66
C ILE A 169 -12.96 12.95 2.14
N LYS A 170 -13.41 11.95 2.88
CA LYS A 170 -13.14 11.78 4.33
C LYS A 170 -12.59 10.39 4.63
N HIS A 171 -11.94 10.24 5.77
CA HIS A 171 -11.58 8.92 6.27
C HIS A 171 -12.82 8.08 6.60
N PHE A 172 -12.77 6.79 6.30
CA PHE A 172 -13.83 5.84 6.53
C PHE A 172 -13.55 5.02 7.80
N GLN A 173 -14.39 5.18 8.83
CA GLN A 173 -14.48 4.30 10.01
C GLN A 173 -13.13 3.94 10.67
N ASN A 174 -12.26 4.92 10.90
CA ASN A 174 -10.94 4.72 11.54
C ASN A 174 -10.03 3.72 10.79
N THR A 175 -10.20 3.59 9.48
CA THR A 175 -9.33 2.78 8.60
C THR A 175 -8.46 3.66 7.71
N ASN A 176 -7.44 3.09 7.07
CA ASN A 176 -6.63 3.74 6.01
C ASN A 176 -7.41 4.00 4.70
N LYS A 177 -8.74 3.90 4.72
CA LYS A 177 -9.61 4.02 3.57
C LYS A 177 -10.42 5.30 3.65
N TYR A 178 -10.88 5.73 2.49
CA TYR A 178 -11.67 6.93 2.32
C TYR A 178 -13.12 6.60 1.94
N ILE A 179 -13.98 7.57 2.23
CA ILE A 179 -15.33 7.70 1.72
C ILE A 179 -15.42 9.01 0.93
N ILE A 180 -16.01 8.91 -0.25
CA ILE A 180 -16.21 9.97 -1.22
C ILE A 180 -17.70 10.27 -1.22
N TYR A 181 -18.07 11.49 -0.86
CA TYR A 181 -19.44 12.00 -0.92
C TYR A 181 -19.64 12.75 -2.23
N PHE A 182 -20.77 12.52 -2.89
CA PHE A 182 -21.07 13.18 -4.16
C PHE A 182 -21.87 14.45 -3.91
N LYS A 183 -21.67 15.44 -4.78
CA LYS A 183 -22.40 16.72 -4.71
C LYS A 183 -23.85 16.58 -5.18
N GLY A 184 -24.14 15.50 -5.92
CA GLY A 184 -25.46 15.21 -6.46
C GLY A 184 -25.54 13.79 -7.03
N PRO A 185 -26.66 13.46 -7.71
CA PRO A 185 -26.83 12.14 -8.32
C PRO A 185 -25.77 11.90 -9.40
N ALA A 186 -25.40 10.63 -9.55
CA ALA A 186 -24.49 10.21 -10.61
C ALA A 186 -25.09 10.49 -11.99
N ILE A 187 -24.25 10.97 -12.91
CA ILE A 187 -24.60 11.33 -14.28
C ILE A 187 -24.30 10.14 -15.18
N GLU A 188 -25.30 9.69 -15.93
CA GLU A 188 -25.15 8.64 -16.93
C GLU A 188 -24.37 9.16 -18.14
N LEU A 189 -23.42 8.36 -18.62
CA LEU A 189 -22.66 8.67 -19.83
C LEU A 189 -23.52 8.38 -21.07
N GLU A 190 -23.40 9.23 -22.09
CA GLU A 190 -24.08 9.00 -23.38
C GLU A 190 -23.65 7.69 -24.04
N GLN A 191 -22.36 7.37 -23.91
CA GLN A 191 -21.78 6.11 -24.37
C GLN A 191 -21.05 5.45 -23.20
N LYS A 192 -21.32 4.15 -22.98
CA LYS A 192 -20.56 3.39 -21.99
C LYS A 192 -19.12 3.20 -22.48
N VAL A 193 -18.16 3.38 -21.58
CA VAL A 193 -16.75 3.10 -21.85
C VAL A 193 -16.48 1.64 -21.54
N GLY A 194 -16.33 0.82 -22.58
CA GLY A 194 -16.19 -0.63 -22.46
C GLY A 194 -14.75 -1.07 -22.20
N LEU A 195 -14.57 -2.34 -21.81
CA LEU A 195 -13.22 -2.91 -21.70
C LEU A 195 -12.44 -2.86 -23.02
N GLY A 196 -13.12 -3.12 -24.14
CA GLY A 196 -12.50 -3.10 -25.46
C GLY A 196 -11.39 -4.14 -25.60
N SER A 197 -10.25 -3.68 -26.11
CA SER A 197 -9.00 -4.46 -26.27
C SER A 197 -8.14 -4.56 -25.01
N SER A 198 -8.53 -3.87 -23.93
CA SER A 198 -7.74 -3.72 -22.70
C SER A 198 -7.71 -4.98 -21.83
N ASP A 199 -6.64 -5.19 -21.07
CA ASP A 199 -6.57 -6.31 -20.12
C ASP A 199 -7.58 -6.09 -18.97
N VAL A 200 -8.32 -7.15 -18.62
CA VAL A 200 -9.23 -7.18 -17.47
C VAL A 200 -8.51 -6.79 -16.16
N MET A 201 -7.20 -7.00 -16.06
CA MET A 201 -6.40 -6.58 -14.91
C MET A 201 -6.35 -5.06 -14.73
N GLU A 202 -6.46 -4.28 -15.80
CA GLU A 202 -6.40 -2.81 -15.73
C GLU A 202 -7.61 -2.21 -15.00
N VAL A 203 -8.78 -2.82 -15.16
CA VAL A 203 -10.04 -2.38 -14.54
C VAL A 203 -10.24 -2.92 -13.12
N ARG A 204 -9.32 -3.75 -12.61
CA ARG A 204 -9.38 -4.32 -11.25
C ARG A 204 -8.69 -3.45 -10.19
N LYS A 205 -7.92 -2.44 -10.61
CA LYS A 205 -7.23 -1.50 -9.72
C LYS A 205 -7.88 -0.12 -9.78
N ALA A 206 -7.70 0.67 -8.72
CA ALA A 206 -8.05 2.08 -8.78
C ALA A 206 -7.11 2.80 -9.74
N ARG A 207 -7.64 3.68 -10.57
CA ARG A 207 -6.89 4.41 -11.60
C ARG A 207 -7.30 5.87 -11.63
N TYR A 208 -6.46 6.69 -12.24
CA TYR A 208 -6.68 8.13 -12.32
C TYR A 208 -6.54 8.59 -13.76
N SER A 209 -7.52 9.37 -14.22
CA SER A 209 -7.57 9.95 -15.56
C SER A 209 -8.19 11.35 -15.48
N SER A 210 -8.65 11.90 -16.59
CA SER A 210 -9.36 13.18 -16.65
C SER A 210 -10.84 12.96 -17.01
N LEU A 211 -11.71 13.87 -16.59
CA LEU A 211 -13.11 13.83 -17.03
C LEU A 211 -13.22 13.98 -18.55
N ASP A 212 -12.42 14.86 -19.15
CA ASP A 212 -12.39 15.08 -20.60
C ASP A 212 -12.02 13.81 -21.39
N ALA A 213 -11.07 13.03 -20.87
CA ALA A 213 -10.72 11.73 -21.46
C ALA A 213 -11.89 10.74 -21.35
N LEU A 214 -12.55 10.67 -20.18
CA LEU A 214 -13.71 9.77 -19.99
C LEU A 214 -14.85 10.07 -20.97
N LEU A 215 -15.12 11.34 -21.25
CA LEU A 215 -16.20 11.75 -22.15
C LEU A 215 -15.89 11.49 -23.63
N LYS A 216 -14.62 11.41 -24.01
CA LYS A 216 -14.18 11.14 -25.38
C LYS A 216 -13.90 9.66 -25.64
N ALA A 217 -13.57 8.91 -24.59
CA ALA A 217 -13.14 7.53 -24.70
C ALA A 217 -14.30 6.60 -25.05
N SER A 218 -14.01 5.63 -25.92
CA SER A 218 -14.90 4.48 -26.16
C SER A 218 -14.45 3.24 -25.40
N GLU A 219 -13.13 3.13 -25.16
CA GLU A 219 -12.50 2.01 -24.48
C GLU A 219 -11.70 2.47 -23.25
N VAL A 220 -11.57 1.60 -22.26
CA VAL A 220 -10.84 1.90 -21.03
C VAL A 220 -9.34 2.15 -21.28
N SER A 221 -8.73 1.50 -22.27
CA SER A 221 -7.32 1.70 -22.65
C SER A 221 -6.98 3.16 -22.97
N GLU A 222 -7.92 3.88 -23.58
CA GLU A 222 -7.77 5.30 -23.96
C GLU A 222 -7.72 6.23 -22.74
N LEU A 223 -8.09 5.75 -21.54
CA LEU A 223 -8.06 6.52 -20.31
C LEU A 223 -6.66 6.55 -19.66
N TRP A 224 -5.77 5.65 -20.06
CA TRP A 224 -4.45 5.47 -19.44
C TRP A 224 -3.31 6.13 -20.21
N SER A 225 -3.54 6.42 -21.49
CA SER A 225 -2.59 7.05 -22.42
C SER A 225 -2.23 8.50 -22.09
#